data_AF-A0A0F9AH74-F1
#
_entry.id   AF-A0A0F9AH74-F1
#
_cell.length_a   1.000
_cell.length_b   1.000
_cell.length_c   1.000
_cell.angle_alpha   90.00
_cell.angle_beta   90.00
_cell.angle_gamma   90.00
#
_symmetry.space_group_name_H-M   'P 1'
#
loop_
_entity.id
_entity.type
_entity.pdbx_description
1 polymer ?
#
loop_
_entity_poly.entity_id
_entity_poly.type
_entity_poly.pdbx_seq_one_letter_code
_entity_poly.pdbx_strand_id
1 'polypeptide(L)'
;GLARQYKVAPWSARHFELMEASFKLLARLGNDWLFVPVLSNTELGNRKDSPIKWTRKADGSLRFDYAALDRYLDLAVKHWGKPRVISFVIAHGNPVAASEVEVFDEATGKFVTLDLGVDHMEDTPVVAAEHKKIWKAFAASLHAHMKAKGLGESMYWGYTWDASANRDFVKFLAGVAPEVYWTRGAHYAGVDKVYKAVTQTYGFRGDALMNGRGWRHKDLWLVNSRRGWFGCFVGCAGVDTPFMFRYWPEQALTFGHRGIGRIGADYWGIWRDGCEVLNMAKTRGRTKGTVGYAINALIHPGPDGAESTARAEALLEGIQQTEARIFLEQALEAKRLPAPLAKRVTDLLRRRVRATRAIVSSSMSTQYDYCWQGWQKRSRALYRLAAEVANRPPAKDGK
;
A
#
# COMPACT_ATOMS: atom_id res chain seq x y z
N GLY A 1 -4.64 4.34 -14.87
CA GLY A 1 -4.20 5.70 -15.22
C GLY A 1 -3.50 5.70 -16.54
N LEU A 2 -2.41 4.93 -16.65
CA LEU A 2 -1.56 4.92 -17.85
C LEU A 2 -2.30 4.64 -19.15
N ALA A 3 -3.09 3.56 -19.20
CA ALA A 3 -3.84 3.21 -20.41
C ALA A 3 -4.67 4.38 -20.95
N ARG A 4 -5.38 5.10 -20.07
CA ARG A 4 -6.20 6.28 -20.43
C ARG A 4 -5.33 7.44 -20.89
N GLN A 5 -4.27 7.75 -20.14
CA GLN A 5 -3.37 8.87 -20.43
C GLN A 5 -2.71 8.76 -21.81
N TYR A 6 -2.23 7.56 -22.15
CA TYR A 6 -1.55 7.29 -23.43
C TYR A 6 -2.48 6.73 -24.51
N LYS A 7 -3.79 6.64 -24.24
CA LYS A 7 -4.81 6.14 -25.17
C LYS A 7 -4.50 4.74 -25.73
N VAL A 8 -4.04 3.84 -24.87
CA VAL A 8 -3.74 2.44 -25.23
C VAL A 8 -4.72 1.49 -24.57
N ALA A 9 -4.93 0.31 -25.17
CA ALA A 9 -5.79 -0.70 -24.59
C ALA A 9 -5.21 -1.21 -23.25
N PRO A 10 -6.01 -1.33 -22.17
CA PRO A 10 -5.57 -1.95 -20.93
C PRO A 10 -5.01 -3.35 -21.17
N TRP A 11 -3.92 -3.69 -20.48
CA TRP A 11 -3.23 -4.99 -20.56
C TRP A 11 -2.63 -5.33 -21.95
N SER A 12 -2.59 -4.39 -22.89
CA SER A 12 -1.85 -4.54 -24.16
C SER A 12 -0.34 -4.55 -23.94
N ALA A 13 0.43 -5.02 -24.94
CA ALA A 13 1.89 -4.97 -24.89
C ALA A 13 2.41 -3.55 -24.62
N ARG A 14 1.87 -2.55 -25.32
CA ARG A 14 2.20 -1.15 -25.10
C ARG A 14 1.85 -0.66 -23.69
N HIS A 15 0.74 -1.12 -23.11
CA HIS A 15 0.41 -0.79 -21.72
C HIS A 15 1.46 -1.34 -20.74
N PHE A 16 1.96 -2.57 -20.96
CA PHE A 16 3.02 -3.15 -20.12
C PHE A 16 4.36 -2.41 -20.26
N GLU A 17 4.73 -1.97 -21.47
CA GLU A 17 5.91 -1.12 -21.67
C GLU A 17 5.83 0.19 -20.87
N LEU A 18 4.66 0.85 -20.90
CA LEU A 18 4.43 2.09 -20.15
C LEU A 18 4.43 1.84 -18.63
N MET A 19 3.85 0.73 -18.17
CA MET A 19 3.87 0.34 -16.75
C MET A 19 5.29 0.08 -16.26
N GLU A 20 6.18 -0.45 -17.09
CA GLU A 20 7.57 -0.69 -16.70
C GLU A 20 8.29 0.59 -16.24
N ALA A 21 8.00 1.75 -16.86
CA ALA A 21 8.55 3.03 -16.42
C ALA A 21 8.12 3.39 -14.99
N SER A 22 6.82 3.24 -14.67
CA SER A 22 6.31 3.41 -13.31
C SER A 22 6.95 2.44 -12.32
N PHE A 23 7.10 1.17 -12.72
CA PHE A 23 7.67 0.13 -11.86
C PHE A 23 9.13 0.40 -11.52
N LYS A 24 9.94 0.88 -12.47
CA LYS A 24 11.32 1.32 -12.20
C LYS A 24 11.39 2.43 -11.15
N LEU A 25 10.47 3.41 -11.21
CA LEU A 25 10.42 4.49 -10.22
C LEU A 25 9.95 3.99 -8.85
N LEU A 26 8.94 3.12 -8.81
CA LEU A 26 8.45 2.52 -7.57
C LEU A 26 9.48 1.60 -6.91
N ALA A 27 10.32 0.93 -7.71
CA ALA A 27 11.44 0.14 -7.21
C ALA A 27 12.42 0.97 -6.40
N ARG A 28 12.79 2.15 -6.92
CA ARG A 28 13.69 3.09 -6.24
C ARG A 28 13.13 3.54 -4.89
N LEU A 29 11.80 3.61 -4.77
CA LEU A 29 11.08 4.02 -3.56
C LEU A 29 10.80 2.86 -2.59
N GLY A 30 11.32 1.66 -2.85
CA GLY A 30 11.13 0.50 -1.96
C GLY A 30 9.67 0.04 -1.88
N ASN A 31 8.92 0.11 -2.98
CA ASN A 31 7.54 -0.35 -2.99
C ASN A 31 7.46 -1.88 -2.79
N ASP A 32 6.68 -2.30 -1.79
CA ASP A 32 6.51 -3.71 -1.40
C ASP A 32 5.05 -4.19 -1.41
N TRP A 33 4.12 -3.32 -1.81
CA TRP A 33 2.69 -3.60 -1.80
C TRP A 33 2.09 -3.34 -3.19
N LEU A 34 1.66 -4.41 -3.84
CA LEU A 34 1.00 -4.41 -5.15
C LEU A 34 -0.50 -4.64 -5.01
N PHE A 35 -1.32 -3.92 -5.78
CA PHE A 35 -2.77 -4.11 -5.82
C PHE A 35 -3.19 -4.76 -7.13
N VAL A 36 -4.06 -5.76 -7.05
CA VAL A 36 -4.64 -6.46 -8.21
C VAL A 36 -6.16 -6.33 -8.13
N PRO A 37 -6.81 -5.53 -8.99
CA PRO A 37 -8.25 -5.46 -9.00
C PRO A 37 -8.84 -6.77 -9.53
N VAL A 38 -9.57 -7.49 -8.67
CA VAL A 38 -10.37 -8.66 -9.10
C VAL A 38 -11.77 -8.20 -9.44
N LEU A 39 -12.39 -7.43 -8.54
CA LEU A 39 -13.71 -6.85 -8.75
C LEU A 39 -13.71 -5.76 -9.83
N SER A 40 -14.87 -5.57 -10.45
CA SER A 40 -15.13 -4.43 -11.33
C SER A 40 -15.38 -3.17 -10.50
N ASN A 41 -15.16 -2.00 -11.11
CA ASN A 41 -15.60 -0.71 -10.56
C ASN A 41 -15.02 -0.38 -9.17
N THR A 42 -13.78 -0.81 -8.88
CA THR A 42 -13.19 -0.62 -7.54
C THR A 42 -12.77 0.82 -7.27
N GLU A 43 -12.47 1.09 -6.01
CA GLU A 43 -11.97 2.37 -5.51
C GLU A 43 -10.57 2.71 -6.04
N LEU A 44 -9.91 1.76 -6.73
CA LEU A 44 -8.65 1.95 -7.45
C LEU A 44 -8.87 2.45 -8.89
N GLY A 45 -10.11 2.75 -9.29
CA GLY A 45 -10.40 3.42 -10.56
C GLY A 45 -10.52 2.50 -11.77
N ASN A 46 -10.30 1.19 -11.63
CA ASN A 46 -10.62 0.23 -12.70
C ASN A 46 -12.13 0.16 -12.90
N ARG A 47 -12.57 -0.02 -14.15
CA ARG A 47 -13.97 -0.31 -14.49
C ARG A 47 -14.13 -1.83 -14.55
N LYS A 48 -14.49 -2.38 -15.70
CA LYS A 48 -14.55 -3.84 -15.93
C LYS A 48 -13.18 -4.46 -16.25
N ASP A 49 -12.15 -3.63 -16.40
CA ASP A 49 -10.80 -4.11 -16.65
C ASP A 49 -10.21 -4.76 -15.40
N SER A 50 -9.85 -6.04 -15.54
CA SER A 50 -9.10 -6.84 -14.57
C SER A 50 -8.01 -7.63 -15.31
N PRO A 51 -6.82 -7.84 -14.68
CA PRO A 51 -5.77 -8.70 -15.22
C PRO A 51 -6.10 -10.20 -15.09
N ILE A 52 -7.21 -10.56 -14.46
CA ILE A 52 -7.71 -11.94 -14.39
C ILE A 52 -8.99 -12.02 -15.22
N LYS A 53 -8.99 -12.87 -16.25
CA LYS A 53 -10.18 -13.09 -17.07
C LYS A 53 -10.96 -14.30 -16.60
N TRP A 54 -12.28 -14.16 -16.52
CA TRP A 54 -13.19 -15.20 -16.08
C TRP A 54 -13.93 -15.75 -17.31
N THR A 55 -14.00 -17.07 -17.41
CA THR A 55 -14.79 -17.76 -18.43
C THR A 55 -15.74 -18.74 -17.76
N ARG A 56 -17.04 -18.62 -18.03
CA ARG A 56 -18.00 -19.68 -17.75
C ARG A 56 -18.02 -20.61 -18.96
N LYS A 57 -17.59 -21.86 -18.74
CA LYS A 57 -17.60 -22.89 -19.76
C LYS A 57 -19.03 -23.34 -20.08
N ALA A 58 -19.21 -24.02 -21.21
CA ALA A 58 -20.49 -24.59 -21.61
C ALA A 58 -21.09 -25.58 -20.58
N ASP A 59 -20.24 -26.23 -19.77
CA ASP A 59 -20.65 -27.13 -18.69
C ASP A 59 -21.02 -26.41 -17.36
N GLY A 60 -20.96 -25.07 -17.36
CA GLY A 60 -21.25 -24.23 -16.19
C GLY A 60 -20.07 -24.04 -15.22
N SER A 61 -18.94 -24.73 -15.43
CA SER A 61 -17.72 -24.55 -14.64
C SER A 61 -17.03 -23.22 -14.97
N LEU A 62 -16.22 -22.72 -14.02
CA LEU A 62 -15.44 -21.49 -14.21
C LEU A 62 -13.99 -21.83 -14.53
N ARG A 63 -13.44 -21.13 -15.52
CA ARG A 63 -12.01 -21.08 -15.85
C ARG A 63 -11.49 -19.66 -15.63
N PHE A 64 -10.26 -19.56 -15.16
CA PHE A 64 -9.56 -18.31 -14.95
C PHE A 64 -8.31 -18.25 -15.82
N ASP A 65 -8.13 -17.15 -16.53
CA ASP A 65 -6.92 -16.85 -17.29
C ASP A 65 -6.11 -15.77 -16.56
N TYR A 66 -4.87 -16.14 -16.24
CA TYR A 66 -3.92 -15.35 -15.47
C TYR A 66 -2.82 -14.72 -16.33
N ALA A 67 -2.86 -14.78 -17.66
CA ALA A 67 -1.77 -14.32 -18.52
C ALA A 67 -1.41 -12.83 -18.31
N ALA A 68 -2.40 -11.95 -18.18
CA ALA A 68 -2.15 -10.54 -17.88
C ALA A 68 -1.67 -10.32 -16.44
N LEU A 69 -2.22 -11.09 -15.48
CA LEU A 69 -1.73 -11.10 -14.10
C LEU A 69 -0.26 -11.50 -14.05
N ASP A 70 0.14 -12.56 -14.76
CA ASP A 70 1.50 -13.06 -14.76
C ASP A 70 2.48 -12.02 -15.25
N ARG A 71 2.18 -11.37 -16.38
CA ARG A 71 3.01 -10.26 -16.89
C ARG A 71 3.11 -9.10 -15.89
N TYR A 72 2.02 -8.81 -15.18
CA TYR A 72 2.00 -7.74 -14.17
C TYR A 72 2.85 -8.10 -12.95
N LEU A 73 2.75 -9.33 -12.47
CA LEU A 73 3.56 -9.86 -11.37
C LEU A 73 5.04 -9.98 -11.76
N ASP A 74 5.33 -10.41 -12.99
CA ASP A 74 6.69 -10.55 -13.50
C ASP A 74 7.38 -9.20 -13.62
N LEU A 75 6.66 -8.14 -14.01
CA LEU A 75 7.18 -6.77 -13.94
C LEU A 75 7.52 -6.36 -12.50
N ALA A 76 6.66 -6.69 -11.53
CA ALA A 76 6.93 -6.41 -10.11
C ALA A 76 8.19 -7.13 -9.67
N VAL A 77 8.29 -8.44 -9.96
CA VAL A 77 9.44 -9.27 -9.58
C VAL A 77 10.72 -8.81 -10.25
N LYS A 78 10.67 -8.45 -11.53
CA LYS A 78 11.82 -7.94 -12.30
C LYS A 78 12.46 -6.71 -11.66
N HIS A 79 11.64 -5.79 -11.13
CA HIS A 79 12.13 -4.49 -10.65
C HIS A 79 12.24 -4.40 -9.12
N TRP A 80 11.38 -5.09 -8.37
CA TRP A 80 11.27 -4.96 -6.91
C TRP A 80 11.76 -6.22 -6.18
N GLY A 81 11.95 -7.33 -6.90
CA GLY A 81 12.02 -8.65 -6.28
C GLY A 81 10.63 -9.12 -5.85
N LYS A 82 10.55 -10.14 -4.99
CA LYS A 82 9.26 -10.67 -4.52
C LYS A 82 8.56 -9.63 -3.65
N PRO A 83 7.39 -9.09 -4.06
CA PRO A 83 6.68 -8.12 -3.23
C PRO A 83 6.27 -8.76 -1.91
N ARG A 84 6.29 -8.00 -0.81
CA ARG A 84 5.82 -8.52 0.48
C ARG A 84 4.31 -8.75 0.51
N VAL A 85 3.55 -7.94 -0.24
CA VAL A 85 2.09 -8.01 -0.30
C VAL A 85 1.60 -7.81 -1.72
N ILE A 86 0.78 -8.74 -2.19
CA ILE A 86 -0.01 -8.68 -3.42
C ILE A 86 -1.47 -8.79 -2.98
N SER A 87 -2.16 -7.66 -2.96
CA SER A 87 -3.54 -7.55 -2.48
C SER A 87 -4.51 -7.76 -3.64
N PHE A 88 -5.20 -8.89 -3.64
CA PHE A 88 -6.29 -9.18 -4.57
C PHE A 88 -7.58 -8.55 -4.08
N VAL A 89 -8.00 -7.47 -4.75
CA VAL A 89 -9.19 -6.67 -4.40
C VAL A 89 -10.45 -7.44 -4.73
N ILE A 90 -10.83 -8.27 -3.77
CA ILE A 90 -12.04 -9.10 -3.72
C ILE A 90 -13.12 -8.51 -2.80
N ALA A 91 -12.89 -7.29 -2.31
CA ALA A 91 -13.84 -6.59 -1.49
C ALA A 91 -13.79 -5.09 -1.71
N HIS A 92 -14.97 -4.48 -1.84
CA HIS A 92 -15.11 -3.03 -1.87
C HIS A 92 -14.93 -2.42 -0.48
N GLY A 93 -14.39 -1.20 -0.47
CA GLY A 93 -14.38 -0.35 0.71
C GLY A 93 -15.69 0.35 0.98
N ASN A 94 -16.45 0.62 -0.09
CA ASN A 94 -17.76 1.20 0.00
C ASN A 94 -18.82 0.11 0.21
N PRO A 95 -19.53 0.09 1.35
CA PRO A 95 -20.48 -0.98 1.68
C PRO A 95 -21.74 -1.02 0.81
N VAL A 96 -21.91 -0.12 -0.16
CA VAL A 96 -23.04 -0.13 -1.10
C VAL A 96 -22.66 -0.66 -2.49
N ALA A 97 -21.39 -1.02 -2.71
CA ALA A 97 -20.90 -1.54 -3.97
C ALA A 97 -21.15 -3.05 -4.05
N ALA A 98 -21.79 -3.50 -5.12
CA ALA A 98 -21.95 -4.93 -5.40
C ALA A 98 -20.60 -5.55 -5.79
N SER A 99 -20.33 -6.76 -5.29
CA SER A 99 -19.14 -7.53 -5.66
C SER A 99 -19.35 -8.21 -6.99
N GLU A 100 -18.89 -7.59 -8.08
CA GLU A 100 -19.16 -8.07 -9.44
C GLU A 100 -17.88 -8.25 -10.27
N VAL A 101 -17.93 -9.22 -11.19
CA VAL A 101 -16.90 -9.45 -12.20
C VAL A 101 -17.52 -9.60 -13.58
N GLU A 102 -16.76 -9.22 -14.62
CA GLU A 102 -17.13 -9.52 -16.00
C GLU A 102 -16.66 -10.93 -16.36
N VAL A 103 -17.58 -11.77 -16.83
CA VAL A 103 -17.31 -13.16 -17.24
C VAL A 103 -17.71 -13.37 -18.69
N PHE A 104 -16.84 -14.03 -19.47
CA PHE A 104 -17.18 -14.51 -20.81
C PHE A 104 -17.95 -15.82 -20.68
N ASP A 105 -19.15 -15.88 -21.25
CA ASP A 105 -19.99 -17.06 -21.24
C ASP A 105 -19.86 -17.80 -22.59
N GLU A 106 -19.28 -19.00 -22.58
CA GLU A 106 -19.05 -19.80 -23.79
C GLU A 106 -20.34 -20.27 -24.46
N ALA A 107 -21.41 -20.50 -23.69
CA ALA A 107 -22.67 -20.96 -24.25
C ALA A 107 -23.36 -19.85 -25.07
N THR A 108 -23.21 -18.59 -24.65
CA THR A 108 -23.82 -17.43 -25.33
C THR A 108 -22.85 -16.64 -26.22
N GLY A 109 -21.55 -16.86 -26.07
CA GLY A 109 -20.50 -16.11 -26.76
C GLY A 109 -20.40 -14.64 -26.33
N LYS A 110 -20.92 -14.27 -25.15
CA LYS A 110 -21.05 -12.88 -24.69
C LYS A 110 -20.41 -12.67 -23.32
N PHE A 111 -20.01 -11.43 -23.06
CA PHE A 111 -19.65 -11.00 -21.71
C PHE A 111 -20.91 -10.68 -20.91
N VAL A 112 -20.99 -11.22 -19.69
CA VAL A 112 -22.06 -10.95 -18.72
C VAL A 112 -21.45 -10.53 -17.38
N THR A 113 -22.21 -9.78 -16.59
CA THR A 113 -21.84 -9.46 -15.21
C THR A 113 -22.22 -10.64 -14.31
N LEU A 114 -21.28 -11.11 -13.51
CA LEU A 114 -21.49 -12.12 -12.48
C LEU A 114 -21.42 -11.47 -11.11
N ASP A 115 -22.53 -11.52 -10.37
CA ASP A 115 -22.58 -11.19 -8.96
C ASP A 115 -21.90 -12.30 -8.13
N LEU A 116 -21.03 -11.89 -7.21
CA LEU A 116 -20.29 -12.75 -6.31
C LEU A 116 -20.92 -12.79 -4.90
N GLY A 117 -21.98 -12.03 -4.67
CA GLY A 117 -22.84 -12.12 -3.48
C GLY A 117 -22.14 -11.82 -2.17
N VAL A 118 -21.16 -10.92 -2.19
CA VAL A 118 -20.47 -10.45 -0.98
C VAL A 118 -20.79 -8.99 -0.74
N ASP A 119 -21.70 -8.74 0.20
CA ASP A 119 -21.87 -7.42 0.82
C ASP A 119 -20.88 -7.32 1.99
N HIS A 120 -19.98 -6.35 1.98
CA HIS A 120 -18.84 -6.28 2.93
C HIS A 120 -19.15 -5.50 4.22
N MET A 121 -20.29 -5.76 4.86
CA MET A 121 -20.56 -5.27 6.21
C MET A 121 -20.48 -6.42 7.21
N GLU A 122 -20.11 -6.12 8.46
CA GLU A 122 -19.98 -7.12 9.52
C GLU A 122 -21.32 -7.83 9.82
N ASP A 123 -22.44 -7.20 9.45
CA ASP A 123 -23.82 -7.65 9.71
C ASP A 123 -24.58 -8.13 8.44
N THR A 124 -23.89 -8.36 7.31
CA THR A 124 -24.56 -8.85 6.10
C THR A 124 -24.81 -10.37 6.13
N PRO A 125 -25.86 -10.86 5.47
CA PRO A 125 -26.19 -12.28 5.45
C PRO A 125 -25.04 -13.16 4.96
N VAL A 126 -25.01 -14.39 5.45
CA VAL A 126 -24.08 -15.45 5.05
C VAL A 126 -23.99 -15.52 3.53
N VAL A 127 -22.76 -15.51 2.98
CA VAL A 127 -22.52 -15.76 1.55
C VAL A 127 -23.26 -17.02 1.14
N ALA A 128 -24.22 -16.86 0.23
CA ALA A 128 -25.10 -17.94 -0.17
C ALA A 128 -24.31 -19.11 -0.80
N ALA A 129 -24.87 -20.32 -0.77
CA ALA A 129 -24.14 -21.55 -1.06
C ALA A 129 -23.57 -21.59 -2.50
N GLU A 130 -24.31 -21.03 -3.45
CA GLU A 130 -23.96 -20.83 -4.84
C GLU A 130 -22.76 -19.88 -5.00
N HIS A 131 -22.75 -18.76 -4.27
CA HIS A 131 -21.61 -17.83 -4.27
C HIS A 131 -20.37 -18.47 -3.63
N LYS A 132 -20.54 -19.28 -2.57
CA LYS A 132 -19.44 -20.06 -1.99
C LYS A 132 -18.81 -21.02 -3.00
N LYS A 133 -19.57 -21.63 -3.91
CA LYS A 133 -19.00 -22.49 -4.97
C LYS A 133 -18.12 -21.68 -5.92
N ILE A 134 -18.56 -20.50 -6.33
CA ILE A 134 -17.81 -19.58 -7.20
C ILE A 134 -16.51 -19.16 -6.50
N TRP A 135 -16.60 -18.68 -5.26
CA TRP A 135 -15.42 -18.27 -4.48
C TRP A 135 -14.46 -19.41 -4.19
N LYS A 136 -14.96 -20.62 -3.91
CA LYS A 136 -14.11 -21.79 -3.72
C LYS A 136 -13.29 -22.08 -4.98
N ALA A 137 -13.93 -22.09 -6.14
CA ALA A 137 -13.27 -22.34 -7.42
C ALA A 137 -12.19 -21.29 -7.70
N PHE A 138 -12.53 -20.00 -7.56
CA PHE A 138 -11.59 -18.91 -7.77
C PHE A 138 -10.43 -18.92 -6.78
N ALA A 139 -10.72 -18.98 -5.48
CA ALA A 139 -9.70 -18.90 -4.43
C ALA A 139 -8.74 -20.10 -4.48
N ALA A 140 -9.25 -21.31 -4.72
CA ALA A 140 -8.40 -22.50 -4.86
C ALA A 140 -7.49 -22.39 -6.11
N SER A 141 -8.05 -21.98 -7.25
CA SER A 141 -7.29 -21.81 -8.50
C SER A 141 -6.21 -20.73 -8.36
N LEU A 142 -6.56 -19.55 -7.84
CA LEU A 142 -5.62 -18.46 -7.67
C LEU A 142 -4.53 -18.80 -6.66
N HIS A 143 -4.87 -19.43 -5.53
CA HIS A 143 -3.90 -19.84 -4.53
C HIS A 143 -2.90 -20.86 -5.07
N ALA A 144 -3.38 -21.87 -5.82
CA ALA A 144 -2.52 -22.83 -6.48
C ALA A 144 -1.59 -22.15 -7.52
N HIS A 145 -2.14 -21.23 -8.32
CA HIS A 145 -1.36 -20.46 -9.30
C HIS A 145 -0.26 -19.63 -8.64
N MET A 146 -0.59 -18.87 -7.58
CA MET A 146 0.38 -18.06 -6.84
C MET A 146 1.46 -18.91 -6.17
N LYS A 147 1.11 -20.10 -5.63
CA LYS A 147 2.09 -21.06 -5.09
C LYS A 147 3.02 -21.59 -6.18
N ALA A 148 2.49 -22.01 -7.33
CA ALA A 148 3.30 -22.48 -8.45
C ALA A 148 4.28 -21.40 -8.96
N LYS A 149 3.87 -20.13 -8.89
CA LYS A 149 4.67 -18.96 -9.26
C LYS A 149 5.67 -18.52 -8.18
N GLY A 150 5.70 -19.20 -7.03
CA GLY A 150 6.60 -18.89 -5.92
C GLY A 150 6.26 -17.58 -5.18
N LEU A 151 5.02 -17.12 -5.31
CA LEU A 151 4.47 -15.89 -4.72
C LEU A 151 3.32 -16.16 -3.73
N GLY A 152 3.16 -17.40 -3.28
CA GLY A 152 2.09 -17.80 -2.35
C GLY A 152 2.11 -17.03 -1.03
N GLU A 153 3.30 -16.83 -0.43
CA GLU A 153 3.46 -16.07 0.82
C GLU A 153 3.18 -14.56 0.66
N SER A 154 3.27 -14.06 -0.57
CA SER A 154 2.98 -12.67 -0.91
C SER A 154 1.48 -12.44 -1.17
N MET A 155 0.66 -13.48 -1.22
CA MET A 155 -0.76 -13.38 -1.58
C MET A 155 -1.60 -12.89 -0.38
N TYR A 156 -2.43 -11.88 -0.61
CA TYR A 156 -3.36 -11.34 0.39
C TYR A 156 -4.74 -11.06 -0.22
N TRP A 157 -5.78 -11.25 0.58
CA TRP A 157 -7.15 -10.82 0.27
C TRP A 157 -7.40 -9.36 0.67
N GLY A 158 -8.32 -8.68 -0.01
CA GLY A 158 -8.70 -7.30 0.31
C GLY A 158 -8.32 -6.33 -0.80
N TYR A 159 -8.77 -5.08 -0.77
CA TYR A 159 -8.52 -4.20 0.37
C TYR A 159 -9.82 -3.65 0.95
N THR A 160 -10.18 -4.10 2.15
CA THR A 160 -11.36 -3.58 2.87
C THR A 160 -10.98 -2.27 3.54
N TRP A 161 -11.68 -1.18 3.23
CA TRP A 161 -11.32 0.16 3.69
C TRP A 161 -11.74 0.37 5.16
N ASP A 162 -12.62 1.33 5.44
CA ASP A 162 -13.22 1.49 6.77
C ASP A 162 -14.23 0.37 7.11
N ALA A 163 -14.55 -0.48 6.13
CA ALA A 163 -15.31 -1.69 6.31
C ALA A 163 -14.42 -2.86 6.75
N SER A 164 -15.04 -3.86 7.39
CA SER A 164 -14.43 -5.16 7.66
C SER A 164 -15.05 -6.20 6.74
N ALA A 165 -14.26 -7.13 6.22
CA ALA A 165 -14.81 -8.30 5.54
C ALA A 165 -15.74 -9.08 6.48
N ASN A 166 -16.84 -9.60 5.93
CA ASN A 166 -17.77 -10.48 6.65
C ASN A 166 -17.00 -11.65 7.30
N ARG A 167 -17.22 -11.88 8.59
CA ARG A 167 -16.42 -12.84 9.38
C ARG A 167 -16.53 -14.28 8.86
N ASP A 168 -17.71 -14.68 8.39
CA ASP A 168 -17.90 -16.03 7.87
C ASP A 168 -17.28 -16.20 6.48
N PHE A 169 -17.26 -15.13 5.68
CA PHE A 169 -16.50 -15.12 4.42
C PHE A 169 -15.00 -15.21 4.65
N VAL A 170 -14.45 -14.48 5.64
CA VAL A 170 -13.05 -14.59 6.05
C VAL A 170 -12.71 -16.03 6.47
N LYS A 171 -13.53 -16.64 7.34
CA LYS A 171 -13.34 -18.04 7.76
C LYS A 171 -13.41 -19.01 6.58
N PHE A 172 -14.37 -18.80 5.69
CA PHE A 172 -14.54 -19.64 4.50
C PHE A 172 -13.29 -19.60 3.60
N LEU A 173 -12.78 -18.40 3.29
CA LEU A 173 -11.56 -18.26 2.47
C LEU A 173 -10.32 -18.79 3.19
N ALA A 174 -10.22 -18.65 4.51
CA ALA A 174 -9.16 -19.28 5.30
C ALA A 174 -9.24 -20.82 5.24
N GLY A 175 -10.42 -21.41 5.09
CA GLY A 175 -10.57 -22.84 4.85
C GLY A 175 -10.09 -23.31 3.48
N VAL A 176 -10.07 -22.42 2.47
CA VAL A 176 -9.60 -22.72 1.10
C VAL A 176 -8.12 -22.40 0.92
N ALA A 177 -7.65 -21.32 1.54
CA ALA A 177 -6.29 -20.82 1.45
C ALA A 177 -5.81 -20.34 2.84
N PRO A 178 -5.41 -21.28 3.74
CA PRO A 178 -5.16 -20.98 5.16
C PRO A 178 -3.94 -20.09 5.41
N GLU A 179 -3.01 -20.01 4.46
CA GLU A 179 -1.80 -19.18 4.55
C GLU A 179 -2.02 -17.74 4.06
N VAL A 180 -3.18 -17.44 3.47
CA VAL A 180 -3.47 -16.14 2.85
C VAL A 180 -4.12 -15.20 3.86
N TYR A 181 -3.43 -14.10 4.17
CA TYR A 181 -3.89 -13.07 5.09
C TYR A 181 -4.70 -11.98 4.38
N TRP A 182 -5.21 -11.02 5.15
CA TRP A 182 -5.99 -9.90 4.62
C TRP A 182 -5.23 -8.58 4.70
N THR A 183 -5.62 -7.68 3.80
CA THR A 183 -5.26 -6.28 3.82
C THR A 183 -6.45 -5.39 4.14
N ARG A 184 -6.19 -4.26 4.82
CA ARG A 184 -7.20 -3.23 5.07
C ARG A 184 -6.62 -1.84 5.22
N GLY A 185 -7.49 -0.84 5.19
CA GLY A 185 -7.12 0.44 5.78
C GLY A 185 -8.30 1.23 6.28
N ALA A 186 -8.30 1.42 7.59
CA ALA A 186 -9.39 2.05 8.32
C ALA A 186 -8.88 3.07 9.34
N HIS A 187 -9.83 3.82 9.90
CA HIS A 187 -9.62 4.57 11.12
C HIS A 187 -9.22 3.65 12.28
N TYR A 188 -8.17 4.02 13.02
CA TYR A 188 -7.69 3.30 14.20
C TYR A 188 -7.33 1.82 13.94
N ALA A 189 -7.06 1.45 12.69
CA ALA A 189 -6.74 0.07 12.31
C ALA A 189 -5.36 -0.36 12.80
N GLY A 190 -5.28 -1.56 13.39
CA GLY A 190 -4.03 -2.24 13.71
C GLY A 190 -3.87 -3.54 12.91
N VAL A 191 -2.70 -4.16 12.99
CA VAL A 191 -2.51 -5.55 12.54
C VAL A 191 -3.12 -6.51 13.56
N ASP A 192 -3.65 -7.64 13.11
CA ASP A 192 -4.22 -8.68 13.97
C ASP A 192 -3.95 -10.08 13.42
N LYS A 193 -4.75 -11.10 13.80
CA LYS A 193 -4.57 -12.48 13.32
C LYS A 193 -4.98 -12.67 11.85
N VAL A 194 -5.87 -11.81 11.34
CA VAL A 194 -6.43 -11.87 9.99
C VAL A 194 -5.75 -10.82 9.10
N TYR A 195 -5.69 -9.58 9.57
CA TYR A 195 -5.16 -8.45 8.82
C TYR A 195 -3.68 -8.24 9.13
N LYS A 196 -2.80 -8.61 8.19
CA LYS A 196 -1.33 -8.56 8.32
C LYS A 196 -0.68 -7.43 7.53
N ALA A 197 -1.43 -6.78 6.64
CA ALA A 197 -1.01 -5.59 5.93
C ALA A 197 -2.08 -4.50 6.05
N VAL A 198 -1.78 -3.44 6.80
CA VAL A 198 -2.76 -2.47 7.26
C VAL A 198 -2.23 -1.06 7.07
N THR A 199 -3.02 -0.19 6.44
CA THR A 199 -2.76 1.24 6.49
C THR A 199 -3.68 1.91 7.51
N GLN A 200 -3.12 2.47 8.58
CA GLN A 200 -3.86 3.11 9.64
C GLN A 200 -4.09 4.60 9.36
N THR A 201 -5.30 5.05 9.65
CA THR A 201 -5.65 6.47 9.73
C THR A 201 -6.03 6.84 11.16
N TYR A 202 -5.57 7.98 11.68
CA TYR A 202 -5.80 8.44 13.07
C TYR A 202 -5.32 7.47 14.15
N GLY A 203 -5.47 7.85 15.43
CA GLY A 203 -5.14 6.97 16.56
C GLY A 203 -3.66 6.78 16.82
N PHE A 204 -2.82 7.67 16.32
CA PHE A 204 -1.38 7.66 16.60
C PHE A 204 -1.15 7.98 18.07
N ARG A 205 -0.60 7.03 18.83
CA ARG A 205 -0.24 7.23 20.24
C ARG A 205 1.27 7.49 20.32
N GLY A 206 1.65 8.54 21.05
CA GLY A 206 3.03 8.99 21.18
C GLY A 206 3.33 9.59 22.56
N ASP A 207 4.40 9.19 23.24
CA ASP A 207 4.94 9.90 24.41
C ASP A 207 6.07 10.89 24.04
N ALA A 208 6.61 11.60 25.05
CA ALA A 208 7.65 12.62 24.89
C ALA A 208 9.03 12.06 24.48
N LEU A 209 9.22 10.73 24.50
CA LEU A 209 10.47 10.01 24.24
C LEU A 209 10.44 9.17 22.95
N MET A 210 9.29 9.06 22.27
CA MET A 210 9.05 8.05 21.22
C MET A 210 10.15 7.92 20.16
N ASN A 211 10.79 6.77 20.25
CA ASN A 211 11.27 6.03 19.12
C ASN A 211 10.45 4.75 19.05
N GLY A 212 9.27 4.81 18.42
CA GLY A 212 8.39 3.64 18.25
C GLY A 212 9.07 2.48 17.52
N ARG A 213 10.25 2.72 16.90
CA ARG A 213 11.06 1.72 16.19
C ARG A 213 10.18 0.88 15.28
N GLY A 214 9.38 1.55 14.44
CA GLY A 214 8.38 0.89 13.62
C GLY A 214 8.93 -0.24 12.74
N TRP A 215 10.23 -0.20 12.42
CA TRP A 215 10.96 -1.27 11.72
C TRP A 215 10.92 -2.62 12.46
N ARG A 216 10.67 -2.63 13.77
CA ARG A 216 10.50 -3.85 14.58
C ARG A 216 9.18 -4.57 14.31
N HIS A 217 8.14 -3.88 13.83
CA HIS A 217 6.87 -4.55 13.53
C HIS A 217 7.09 -5.57 12.43
N LYS A 218 6.84 -6.86 12.63
CA LYS A 218 7.01 -7.88 11.58
C LYS A 218 6.04 -7.69 10.40
N ASP A 219 4.82 -7.30 10.73
CA ASP A 219 3.69 -7.12 9.81
C ASP A 219 3.74 -5.72 9.17
N LEU A 220 3.11 -5.52 8.00
CA LEU A 220 3.06 -4.22 7.35
C LEU A 220 2.00 -3.34 8.02
N TRP A 221 2.38 -2.63 9.08
CA TRP A 221 1.54 -1.61 9.70
C TRP A 221 2.00 -0.22 9.26
N LEU A 222 1.28 0.37 8.31
CA LEU A 222 1.70 1.56 7.59
C LEU A 222 0.85 2.77 7.94
N VAL A 223 1.43 3.96 7.85
CA VAL A 223 0.68 5.22 7.96
C VAL A 223 -0.06 5.50 6.66
N ASN A 224 -1.36 5.76 6.74
CA ASN A 224 -2.14 6.25 5.61
C ASN A 224 -1.98 7.78 5.44
N SER A 225 -1.79 8.24 4.20
CA SER A 225 -1.81 9.67 3.83
C SER A 225 -3.21 10.28 4.03
N ARG A 226 -3.43 10.93 5.18
CA ARG A 226 -4.64 11.75 5.37
C ARG A 226 -4.35 12.98 6.22
N ARG A 227 -4.25 14.14 5.58
CA ARG A 227 -4.16 15.47 6.22
C ARG A 227 -5.52 16.15 6.14
N GLY A 228 -6.11 16.57 7.27
CA GLY A 228 -7.46 17.15 7.32
C GLY A 228 -7.95 17.54 8.72
N TRP A 229 -9.20 18.05 8.81
CA TRP A 229 -9.86 18.77 9.92
C TRP A 229 -9.72 18.19 11.35
N PHE A 230 -9.29 16.94 11.52
CA PHE A 230 -9.09 16.29 12.83
C PHE A 230 -7.63 15.86 13.12
N GLY A 231 -6.63 16.55 12.55
CA GLY A 231 -5.30 16.60 13.15
C GLY A 231 -4.47 15.31 13.10
N CYS A 232 -4.38 14.64 11.94
CA CYS A 232 -3.33 13.63 11.77
C CYS A 232 -1.95 14.31 11.68
N PHE A 233 -1.20 14.29 12.78
CA PHE A 233 0.14 14.86 12.93
C PHE A 233 1.23 14.12 12.10
N VAL A 234 0.89 12.99 11.49
CA VAL A 234 1.82 12.08 10.78
C VAL A 234 1.39 11.90 9.32
N GLY A 235 0.55 12.79 8.80
CA GLY A 235 -0.02 12.70 7.46
C GLY A 235 0.73 13.54 6.42
N CYS A 236 0.69 13.09 5.18
CA CYS A 236 1.03 13.87 3.99
C CYS A 236 -0.19 13.92 3.06
N ALA A 237 -0.32 14.98 2.26
CA ALA A 237 -1.34 15.13 1.22
C ALA A 237 -0.70 15.41 -0.14
N GLY A 238 -1.42 15.15 -1.22
CA GLY A 238 -0.92 15.33 -2.59
C GLY A 238 -0.51 16.76 -2.92
N VAL A 239 -1.10 17.75 -2.25
CA VAL A 239 -0.81 19.19 -2.40
C VAL A 239 0.33 19.68 -1.52
N ASP A 240 0.90 18.82 -0.68
CA ASP A 240 2.01 19.20 0.20
C ASP A 240 3.30 19.49 -0.60
N THR A 241 4.16 20.32 -0.01
CA THR A 241 5.49 20.61 -0.57
C THR A 241 6.35 19.35 -0.59
N PRO A 242 7.32 19.21 -1.53
CA PRO A 242 8.23 18.07 -1.57
C PRO A 242 8.91 17.77 -0.23
N PHE A 243 9.16 18.80 0.57
CA PHE A 243 9.79 18.66 1.86
C PHE A 243 8.98 17.81 2.86
N MET A 244 7.65 17.80 2.77
CA MET A 244 6.78 16.93 3.58
C MET A 244 7.06 15.45 3.30
N PHE A 245 7.19 15.09 2.02
CA PHE A 245 7.47 13.72 1.59
C PHE A 245 8.81 13.22 2.13
N ARG A 246 9.78 14.12 2.29
CA ARG A 246 11.14 13.81 2.76
C ARG A 246 11.22 13.35 4.22
N TYR A 247 10.42 13.87 5.14
CA TYR A 247 10.50 13.43 6.54
C TYR A 247 9.42 12.43 6.93
N TRP A 248 8.40 12.27 6.09
CA TRP A 248 7.24 11.44 6.37
C TRP A 248 7.57 9.97 6.69
N PRO A 249 8.50 9.29 5.99
CA PRO A 249 8.92 7.94 6.37
C PRO A 249 9.54 7.87 7.77
N GLU A 250 10.41 8.82 8.13
CA GLU A 250 11.03 8.87 9.45
C GLU A 250 10.00 9.14 10.55
N GLN A 251 9.01 10.00 10.29
CA GLN A 251 7.91 10.20 11.21
C GLN A 251 7.10 8.91 11.41
N ALA A 252 6.67 8.24 10.34
CA ALA A 252 5.95 6.97 10.45
C ALA A 252 6.68 5.99 11.38
N LEU A 253 8.00 5.85 11.19
CA LEU A 253 8.86 5.01 12.03
C LEU A 253 8.84 5.40 13.51
N THR A 254 8.88 6.69 13.81
CA THR A 254 8.86 7.21 15.19
C THR A 254 7.56 6.96 15.92
N PHE A 255 6.45 6.90 15.17
CA PHE A 255 5.11 6.61 15.70
C PHE A 255 4.83 5.10 15.78
N GLY A 256 5.82 4.26 15.47
CA GLY A 256 5.71 2.81 15.56
C GLY A 256 5.22 2.13 14.29
N HIS A 257 5.01 2.86 13.20
CA HIS A 257 4.61 2.27 11.92
C HIS A 257 5.81 1.79 11.13
N ARG A 258 5.70 0.64 10.47
CA ARG A 258 6.77 0.06 9.66
C ARG A 258 7.09 0.88 8.40
N GLY A 259 6.19 1.77 8.02
CA GLY A 259 6.39 2.66 6.89
C GLY A 259 5.15 3.49 6.57
N ILE A 260 5.08 3.95 5.32
CA ILE A 260 3.98 4.73 4.77
C ILE A 260 3.28 3.94 3.68
N GLY A 261 2.00 4.22 3.47
CA GLY A 261 1.21 3.53 2.45
C GLY A 261 0.09 4.41 1.92
N ARG A 262 -0.71 3.82 1.02
CA ARG A 262 -1.86 4.48 0.40
C ARG A 262 -1.44 5.75 -0.34
N ILE A 263 -0.50 5.56 -1.26
CA ILE A 263 0.07 6.57 -2.15
C ILE A 263 -0.20 6.10 -3.57
N GLY A 264 -0.94 6.89 -4.34
CA GLY A 264 -1.13 6.63 -5.76
C GLY A 264 0.12 7.02 -6.55
N ALA A 265 0.57 6.12 -7.42
CA ALA A 265 1.73 6.36 -8.28
C ALA A 265 1.32 7.18 -9.53
N ASP A 266 0.46 6.59 -10.36
CA ASP A 266 0.18 7.00 -11.75
C ASP A 266 -1.32 6.92 -12.10
N TYR A 267 -2.18 7.28 -11.14
CA TYR A 267 -3.62 7.33 -11.41
C TYR A 267 -4.00 8.41 -12.43
N TRP A 268 -3.28 9.54 -12.49
CA TRP A 268 -3.46 10.62 -13.49
C TRP A 268 -4.93 10.95 -13.82
N GLY A 269 -5.72 11.20 -12.77
CA GLY A 269 -7.11 11.62 -12.88
C GLY A 269 -8.12 10.51 -13.17
N ILE A 270 -7.75 9.22 -13.05
CA ILE A 270 -8.70 8.09 -13.07
C ILE A 270 -9.14 7.63 -11.67
N TRP A 271 -8.60 8.28 -10.63
CA TRP A 271 -8.90 7.85 -9.27
C TRP A 271 -10.39 8.02 -9.00
N ARG A 272 -11.03 6.96 -8.49
CA ARG A 272 -12.48 6.78 -8.33
C ARG A 272 -13.29 6.58 -9.59
N ASP A 273 -12.74 6.59 -10.81
CA ASP A 273 -13.54 6.38 -12.02
C ASP A 273 -14.45 5.14 -11.93
N GLY A 274 -13.94 4.04 -11.37
CA GLY A 274 -14.72 2.82 -11.10
C GLY A 274 -15.87 3.04 -10.12
N CYS A 275 -15.63 3.75 -9.01
CA CYS A 275 -16.62 4.04 -7.98
C CYS A 275 -17.50 5.27 -8.24
N GLU A 276 -17.17 6.13 -9.21
CA GLU A 276 -18.05 7.22 -9.65
C GLU A 276 -19.31 6.66 -10.32
N VAL A 277 -19.21 5.49 -10.96
CA VAL A 277 -20.37 4.70 -11.39
C VAL A 277 -21.28 4.34 -10.20
N LEU A 278 -20.70 4.14 -9.02
CA LEU A 278 -21.41 3.78 -7.79
C LEU A 278 -21.92 5.01 -7.01
N ASN A 279 -21.28 6.19 -7.15
CA ASN A 279 -21.64 7.43 -6.43
C ASN A 279 -22.79 8.25 -7.06
N MET A 280 -23.43 7.76 -8.13
CA MET A 280 -24.68 8.31 -8.67
C MET A 280 -25.88 7.37 -8.52
N ALA A 281 -25.67 6.13 -8.03
CA ALA A 281 -26.78 5.29 -7.60
C ALA A 281 -27.37 5.89 -6.32
N LYS A 282 -28.50 6.60 -6.47
CA LYS A 282 -29.35 7.14 -5.41
C LYS A 282 -29.92 6.03 -4.52
N THR A 283 -29.10 5.26 -3.81
CA THR A 283 -29.58 4.22 -2.91
C THR A 283 -29.38 4.64 -1.46
N ARG A 284 -30.51 5.03 -0.84
CA ARG A 284 -30.73 5.21 0.62
C ARG A 284 -30.25 6.52 1.28
N GLY A 285 -30.23 7.64 0.57
CA GLY A 285 -30.19 8.97 1.20
C GLY A 285 -28.96 9.27 2.07
N ARG A 286 -27.88 8.48 1.96
CA ARG A 286 -26.60 8.74 2.58
C ARG A 286 -25.55 8.85 1.49
N THR A 287 -25.10 10.06 1.20
CA THR A 287 -23.87 10.33 0.47
C THR A 287 -22.71 9.82 1.33
N LYS A 288 -22.47 8.50 1.36
CA LYS A 288 -21.33 7.95 2.09
C LYS A 288 -20.08 8.31 1.30
N GLY A 289 -19.44 9.38 1.76
CA GLY A 289 -18.23 9.94 1.19
C GLY A 289 -17.26 8.82 0.86
N THR A 290 -16.91 8.72 -0.41
CA THR A 290 -15.93 7.75 -0.85
C THR A 290 -14.61 8.07 -0.11
N VAL A 291 -13.89 7.04 0.33
CA VAL A 291 -12.75 7.22 1.24
C VAL A 291 -11.55 7.72 0.42
N GLY A 292 -10.97 8.86 0.81
CA GLY A 292 -9.94 9.56 0.02
C GLY A 292 -8.62 8.80 -0.11
N TYR A 293 -7.97 8.87 -1.27
CA TYR A 293 -6.52 8.87 -1.39
C TYR A 293 -6.10 10.33 -1.31
N ALA A 294 -5.23 10.69 -0.36
CA ALA A 294 -4.75 12.07 -0.30
C ALA A 294 -3.71 12.34 -1.39
N ILE A 295 -3.02 11.30 -1.87
CA ILE A 295 -2.01 11.37 -2.92
C ILE A 295 -2.45 10.46 -4.07
N ASN A 296 -2.88 11.03 -5.18
CA ASN A 296 -3.34 10.28 -6.35
C ASN A 296 -2.21 9.99 -7.36
N ALA A 297 -1.21 10.86 -7.42
CA ALA A 297 -0.06 10.69 -8.29
C ALA A 297 1.21 11.23 -7.64
N LEU A 298 2.19 10.36 -7.47
CA LEU A 298 3.54 10.68 -7.02
C LEU A 298 4.49 10.93 -8.21
N ILE A 299 4.24 10.25 -9.32
CA ILE A 299 4.99 10.33 -10.58
C ILE A 299 4.11 10.95 -11.68
N HIS A 300 4.72 11.56 -12.70
CA HIS A 300 4.02 12.33 -13.73
C HIS A 300 4.15 11.68 -15.11
N PRO A 301 3.19 11.84 -16.04
CA PRO A 301 3.39 11.37 -17.40
C PRO A 301 4.46 12.20 -18.11
N GLY A 302 5.42 11.51 -18.74
CA GLY A 302 6.35 12.04 -19.73
C GLY A 302 6.02 11.53 -21.13
N PRO A 303 6.87 11.79 -22.14
CA PRO A 303 6.61 11.34 -23.51
C PRO A 303 6.55 9.82 -23.68
N ASP A 304 7.39 9.08 -22.95
CA ASP A 304 7.60 7.64 -23.13
C ASP A 304 7.17 6.78 -21.92
N GLY A 305 6.45 7.36 -20.96
CA GLY A 305 6.07 6.70 -19.72
C GLY A 305 6.18 7.62 -18.52
N ALA A 306 6.12 7.06 -17.32
CA ALA A 306 6.18 7.87 -16.12
C ALA A 306 7.59 8.45 -15.88
N GLU A 307 7.63 9.70 -15.44
CA GLU A 307 8.83 10.41 -15.00
C GLU A 307 8.75 10.75 -13.52
N SER A 308 9.93 10.90 -12.90
CA SER A 308 10.03 11.28 -11.50
C SER A 308 9.57 12.73 -11.27
N THR A 309 9.20 13.04 -10.03
CA THR A 309 8.83 14.40 -9.63
C THR A 309 9.69 14.85 -8.45
N ALA A 310 9.73 16.15 -8.18
CA ALA A 310 10.38 16.67 -6.99
C ALA A 310 9.87 16.02 -5.68
N ARG A 311 8.57 15.66 -5.62
CA ARG A 311 7.99 14.95 -4.46
C ARG A 311 8.50 13.51 -4.36
N ALA A 312 8.65 12.81 -5.49
CA ALA A 312 9.18 11.45 -5.54
C ALA A 312 10.67 11.42 -5.13
N GLU A 313 11.50 12.33 -5.65
CA GLU A 313 12.92 12.39 -5.26
C GLU A 313 13.11 12.85 -3.82
N ALA A 314 12.26 13.76 -3.31
CA ALA A 314 12.27 14.13 -1.90
C ALA A 314 11.88 12.95 -1.00
N LEU A 315 10.87 12.16 -1.40
CA LEU A 315 10.51 10.92 -0.71
C LEU A 315 11.68 9.94 -0.69
N LEU A 316 12.36 9.75 -1.82
CA LEU A 316 13.54 8.88 -1.93
C LEU A 316 14.64 9.29 -0.95
N GLU A 317 14.99 10.58 -0.90
CA GLU A 317 15.97 11.11 0.07
C GLU A 317 15.52 10.85 1.52
N GLY A 318 14.22 10.93 1.77
CA GLY A 318 13.60 10.64 3.06
C GLY A 318 13.69 9.17 3.48
N ILE A 319 13.45 8.26 2.54
CA ILE A 319 13.60 6.82 2.73
C ILE A 319 15.05 6.50 3.06
N GLN A 320 16.01 7.03 2.29
CA GLN A 320 17.45 6.82 2.53
C GLN A 320 17.89 7.29 3.92
N GLN A 321 17.35 8.41 4.41
CA GLN A 321 17.64 8.87 5.78
C GLN A 321 16.99 7.98 6.84
N THR A 322 15.80 7.48 6.56
CA THR A 322 15.08 6.57 7.46
C THR A 322 15.84 5.26 7.60
N GLU A 323 16.39 4.72 6.51
CA GLU A 323 17.25 3.53 6.55
C GLU A 323 18.55 3.77 7.34
N ALA A 324 19.22 4.91 7.14
CA ALA A 324 20.41 5.26 7.93
C ALA A 324 20.09 5.35 9.44
N ARG A 325 18.88 5.81 9.79
CA ARG A 325 18.40 5.80 11.16
C ARG A 325 18.13 4.39 11.67
N ILE A 326 17.44 3.54 10.90
CA ILE A 326 17.16 2.14 11.27
C ILE A 326 18.47 1.40 11.57
N PHE A 327 19.48 1.57 10.71
CA PHE A 327 20.82 1.02 10.92
C PHE A 327 21.42 1.43 12.27
N LEU A 328 21.36 2.72 12.62
CA LEU A 328 21.86 3.23 13.90
C LEU A 328 21.07 2.69 15.10
N GLU A 329 19.75 2.58 14.96
CA GLU A 329 18.88 2.02 16.00
C GLU A 329 19.16 0.53 16.23
N GLN A 330 19.36 -0.23 15.17
CA GLN A 330 19.74 -1.64 15.24
C GLN A 330 21.12 -1.81 15.89
N ALA A 331 22.08 -0.93 15.59
CA ALA A 331 23.41 -0.97 16.22
C ALA A 331 23.35 -0.68 17.74
N LEU A 332 22.51 0.29 18.15
CA LEU A 332 22.24 0.56 19.57
C LEU A 332 21.56 -0.64 20.25
N GLU A 333 20.55 -1.22 19.61
CA GLU A 333 19.79 -2.34 20.12
C GLU A 333 20.64 -3.60 20.29
N ALA A 334 21.50 -3.88 19.32
CA ALA A 334 22.47 -4.97 19.38
C ALA A 334 23.60 -4.73 20.40
N LYS A 335 23.63 -3.58 21.08
CA LYS A 335 24.66 -3.18 22.06
C LYS A 335 26.09 -3.25 21.50
N ARG A 336 26.25 -3.01 20.20
CA ARG A 336 27.54 -3.12 19.48
C ARG A 336 28.41 -1.86 19.55
N LEU A 337 27.95 -0.83 20.25
CA LEU A 337 28.60 0.49 20.27
C LEU A 337 29.25 0.76 21.63
N PRO A 338 30.51 1.21 21.68
CA PRO A 338 31.10 1.73 22.92
C PRO A 338 30.28 2.88 23.50
N ALA A 339 30.26 3.00 24.83
CA ALA A 339 29.39 3.93 25.54
C ALA A 339 29.44 5.39 25.00
N PRO A 340 30.62 5.97 24.67
CA PRO A 340 30.66 7.34 24.10
C PRO A 340 29.96 7.46 22.74
N LEU A 341 30.10 6.46 21.86
CA LEU A 341 29.44 6.46 20.56
C LEU A 341 27.95 6.18 20.69
N ALA A 342 27.56 5.21 21.54
CA ALA A 342 26.16 4.92 21.82
C ALA A 342 25.42 6.17 22.32
N LYS A 343 26.06 6.96 23.19
CA LYS A 343 25.53 8.26 23.66
C LYS A 343 25.35 9.25 22.50
N ARG A 344 26.37 9.43 21.65
CA ARG A 344 26.30 10.33 20.48
C ARG A 344 25.18 9.95 19.52
N VAL A 345 25.01 8.66 19.23
CA VAL A 345 23.91 8.14 18.40
C VAL A 345 22.57 8.43 19.05
N THR A 346 22.41 8.09 20.32
CA THR A 346 21.18 8.33 21.09
C THR A 346 20.79 9.82 21.08
N ASP A 347 21.75 10.70 21.36
CA ASP A 347 21.53 12.15 21.39
C ASP A 347 21.15 12.70 20.00
N LEU A 348 21.79 12.21 18.93
CA LEU A 348 21.46 12.58 17.57
C LEU A 348 20.02 12.16 17.21
N LEU A 349 19.65 10.92 17.45
CA LEU A 349 18.32 10.39 17.15
C LEU A 349 17.24 11.16 17.91
N ARG A 350 17.44 11.44 19.21
CA ARG A 350 16.52 12.25 20.02
C ARG A 350 16.34 13.67 19.46
N ARG A 351 17.43 14.33 19.05
CA ARG A 351 17.36 15.66 18.41
C ARG A 351 16.58 15.61 17.10
N ARG A 352 16.76 14.56 16.30
CA ARG A 352 16.01 14.39 15.04
C ARG A 352 14.51 14.25 15.29
N VAL A 353 14.09 13.40 16.23
CA VAL A 353 12.67 13.24 16.59
C VAL A 353 12.04 14.57 17.01
N ARG A 354 12.74 15.36 17.85
CA ARG A 354 12.25 16.69 18.25
C ARG A 354 12.12 17.63 17.07
N ALA A 355 13.11 17.63 16.17
CA ALA A 355 13.12 18.53 15.03
C ALA A 355 12.02 18.18 14.01
N THR A 356 11.74 16.90 13.76
CA THR A 356 10.70 16.47 12.80
C THR A 356 9.28 16.58 13.37
N ARG A 357 9.10 16.63 14.69
CA ARG A 357 7.79 16.87 15.34
C ARG A 357 7.30 18.31 15.22
N ALA A 358 8.20 19.28 15.19
CA ALA A 358 7.82 20.70 15.14
C ALA A 358 7.09 21.10 13.84
N ILE A 359 7.28 20.35 12.74
CA ILE A 359 6.81 20.71 11.39
C ILE A 359 5.28 20.57 11.21
N VAL A 360 4.56 20.21 12.27
CA VAL A 360 3.24 19.58 12.16
C VAL A 360 2.05 20.52 12.43
N SER A 361 2.22 21.63 13.14
CA SER A 361 1.10 22.57 13.38
C SER A 361 1.00 23.63 12.28
N SER A 362 0.25 23.29 11.22
CA SER A 362 -0.67 24.16 10.47
C SER A 362 -0.30 25.62 10.09
N SER A 363 0.96 26.02 10.10
CA SER A 363 1.40 27.29 9.51
C SER A 363 2.57 27.04 8.57
N MET A 364 2.53 27.66 7.39
CA MET A 364 3.67 27.74 6.47
C MET A 364 4.96 28.14 7.22
N SER A 365 4.86 29.04 8.20
CA SER A 365 6.00 29.54 9.00
C SER A 365 6.82 28.44 9.67
N THR A 366 6.20 27.41 10.23
CA THR A 366 6.96 26.34 10.93
C THR A 366 7.67 25.39 9.95
N GLN A 367 7.13 25.22 8.74
CA GLN A 367 7.81 24.52 7.65
C GLN A 367 8.99 25.32 7.11
N TYR A 368 8.80 26.64 6.94
CA TYR A 368 9.88 27.56 6.59
C TYR A 368 11.03 27.46 7.59
N ASP A 369 10.74 27.57 8.89
CA ASP A 369 11.77 27.49 9.92
C ASP A 369 12.59 26.20 9.84
N TYR A 370 11.97 25.03 9.65
CA TYR A 370 12.76 23.80 9.52
C TYR A 370 13.59 23.75 8.23
N CYS A 371 13.04 24.21 7.11
CA CYS A 371 13.74 24.34 5.83
C CYS A 371 14.96 25.26 5.93
N TRP A 372 14.90 26.30 6.78
CA TRP A 372 15.97 27.28 6.97
C TRP A 372 16.88 26.98 8.18
N GLN A 373 16.46 26.17 9.14
CA GLN A 373 17.24 25.80 10.34
C GLN A 373 18.29 24.69 10.08
N GLY A 374 18.87 24.60 8.88
CA GLY A 374 20.03 23.73 8.62
C GLY A 374 19.73 22.23 8.61
N TRP A 375 18.63 21.80 7.98
CA TRP A 375 18.31 20.38 7.80
C TRP A 375 19.44 19.59 7.12
N GLN A 376 20.18 20.21 6.19
CA GLN A 376 21.33 19.59 5.53
C GLN A 376 22.42 19.22 6.54
N LYS A 377 22.64 20.07 7.56
CA LYS A 377 23.59 19.77 8.64
C LYS A 377 23.10 18.58 9.47
N ARG A 378 21.80 18.49 9.76
CA ARG A 378 21.20 17.35 10.48
C ARG A 378 21.31 16.04 9.68
N SER A 379 21.06 16.06 8.38
CA SER A 379 21.19 14.88 7.51
C SER A 379 22.65 14.46 7.36
N ARG A 380 23.58 15.41 7.18
CA ARG A 380 25.02 15.10 7.19
C ARG A 380 25.49 14.50 8.51
N ALA A 381 25.00 14.99 9.65
CA ALA A 381 25.31 14.42 10.95
C ALA A 381 24.83 12.96 11.07
N LEU A 382 23.65 12.65 10.53
CA LEU A 382 23.11 11.28 10.48
C LEU A 382 24.02 10.35 9.67
N TYR A 383 24.32 10.71 8.42
CA TYR A 383 25.15 9.87 7.56
C TYR A 383 26.59 9.74 8.06
N ARG A 384 27.19 10.81 8.60
CA ARG A 384 28.53 10.73 9.19
C ARG A 384 28.58 9.76 10.36
N LEU A 385 27.56 9.78 11.22
CA LEU A 385 27.51 8.89 12.37
C LEU A 385 27.20 7.45 11.95
N ALA A 386 26.35 7.25 10.93
CA ALA A 386 26.13 5.94 10.32
C ALA A 386 27.42 5.38 9.70
N ALA A 387 28.19 6.21 8.97
CA ALA A 387 29.48 5.81 8.42
C ALA A 387 30.50 5.47 9.51
N GLU A 388 30.57 6.26 10.60
CA GLU A 388 31.43 5.97 11.76
C GLU A 388 31.07 4.63 12.41
N VAL A 389 29.77 4.29 12.51
CA VAL A 389 29.30 3.00 13.02
C VAL A 389 29.62 1.86 12.05
N ALA A 390 29.42 2.06 10.74
CA ALA A 390 29.65 1.04 9.71
C ALA A 390 31.14 0.68 9.54
N ASN A 391 32.03 1.66 9.68
CA ASN A 391 33.47 1.47 9.54
C ASN A 391 34.13 0.84 10.79
N ARG A 392 33.36 0.47 11.83
CA ARG A 392 33.92 -0.25 12.96
C ARG A 392 34.11 -1.72 12.59
N PRO A 393 35.25 -2.34 12.93
CA PRO A 393 35.37 -3.78 12.85
C PRO A 393 34.27 -4.41 13.73
N PRO A 394 33.70 -5.56 13.33
CA PRO A 394 32.77 -6.29 14.19
C PRO A 394 33.42 -6.47 15.56
N ALA A 395 32.64 -6.27 16.62
CA ALA A 395 33.11 -6.52 17.97
C ALA A 395 33.73 -7.93 17.98
N LYS A 396 35.00 -8.06 18.38
CA LYS A 396 35.57 -9.38 18.62
C LYS A 396 34.68 -10.01 19.68
N ASP A 397 33.94 -11.05 19.29
CA ASP A 397 33.16 -11.83 20.22
C ASP A 397 34.11 -12.29 21.33
N GLY A 398 33.93 -11.69 22.51
CA GLY A 398 34.63 -12.12 23.72
C GLY A 398 34.12 -13.51 24.03
N LYS A 399 35.04 -14.47 24.02
CA LYS A 399 34.84 -15.83 24.55
C LYS A 399 34.21 -15.80 25.94
#